data_AF-A0AAV7LPV4-F1
#
_entry.id   AF-A0AAV7LPV4-F1
#
_cell.length_a   1.000
_cell.length_b   1.000
_cell.length_c   1.000
_cell.angle_alpha   90.00
_cell.angle_beta   90.00
_cell.angle_gamma   90.00
#
_symmetry.space_group_name_H-M   'P 1'
#
loop_
_entity.id
_entity.type
_entity.pdbx_description
1 polymer ?
#
loop_
_entity_poly.entity_id
_entity_poly.type
_entity_poly.pdbx_seq_one_letter_code
_entity_poly.pdbx_strand_id
1 'polypeptide(L)'
;MGDGAGPPCEPCLSKIMAAIHDLRGSLARRSGGGCGPSASGSLKKKVSEKVLTAETDIAHLQSTSKTLEDQVWFLTTKHEQLAVRLEDQEGRARRNNIQVVGVPEGVEGPSVELFMETLIADYLRPKELSLFSRTHSRLNWIPGI
;
A
#
# COMPACT_ATOMS: atom_id res chain seq x y z
N MET A 1 32.99 85.69 -23.78
CA MET A 1 34.41 85.52 -23.36
C MET A 1 34.47 86.06 -21.95
N GLY A 2 34.65 85.31 -20.86
CA GLY A 2 35.13 83.95 -20.65
C GLY A 2 36.02 84.02 -19.40
N ASP A 3 35.47 83.82 -18.21
CA ASP A 3 36.23 83.84 -16.96
C ASP A 3 36.75 82.44 -16.63
N GLY A 4 38.07 82.30 -16.65
CA GLY A 4 38.80 81.04 -16.48
C GLY A 4 39.11 80.72 -15.01
N ALA A 5 38.82 79.49 -14.61
CA ALA A 5 39.16 78.93 -13.31
C ALA A 5 40.69 78.79 -13.14
N GLY A 6 41.22 79.41 -12.08
CA GLY A 6 42.61 79.25 -11.65
C GLY A 6 42.90 77.88 -11.02
N PRO A 7 44.19 77.50 -10.90
CA PRO A 7 44.59 76.16 -10.45
C PRO A 7 44.20 75.88 -8.98
N PRO A 8 43.77 74.65 -8.66
CA PRO A 8 43.28 74.31 -7.33
C PRO A 8 44.41 74.33 -6.30
N CYS A 9 44.15 75.01 -5.19
CA CYS A 9 45.04 75.15 -4.03
C CYS A 9 45.50 73.77 -3.50
N GLU A 10 46.80 73.59 -3.22
CA GLU A 10 47.38 72.36 -2.66
C GLU A 10 46.63 71.68 -1.48
N PRO A 11 45.94 72.40 -0.57
CA PRO A 11 45.18 71.76 0.52
C PRO A 11 43.97 70.94 0.06
N CYS A 12 43.47 71.16 -1.17
CA CYS A 12 42.34 70.42 -1.72
C CYS A 12 42.79 69.09 -2.34
N LEU A 13 43.96 69.08 -2.99
CA LEU A 13 44.50 67.87 -3.62
C LEU A 13 44.85 66.80 -2.58
N SER A 14 45.43 67.19 -1.45
CA SER A 14 45.75 66.26 -0.36
C SER A 14 44.51 65.65 0.29
N LYS A 15 43.42 66.42 0.45
CA LYS A 15 42.12 65.92 0.93
C LYS A 15 41.48 64.94 -0.05
N ILE A 16 41.55 65.23 -1.35
CA ILE A 16 41.04 64.33 -2.40
C ILE A 16 41.84 63.02 -2.40
N MET A 17 43.16 63.09 -2.33
CA MET A 17 44.03 61.90 -2.29
C MET A 17 43.81 61.06 -1.03
N ALA A 18 43.60 61.70 0.13
CA ALA A 18 43.24 61.00 1.37
C ALA A 18 41.86 60.31 1.25
N ALA A 19 40.87 60.99 0.69
CA ALA A 19 39.54 60.41 0.45
C ALA A 19 39.60 59.23 -0.54
N ILE A 20 40.43 59.32 -1.59
CA ILE A 20 40.65 58.21 -2.53
C ILE A 20 41.30 57.02 -1.81
N HIS A 21 42.27 57.27 -0.93
CA HIS A 21 42.94 56.23 -0.16
C HIS A 21 41.98 55.55 0.84
N ASP A 22 41.10 56.31 1.47
CA ASP A 22 40.06 55.80 2.38
C ASP A 22 38.96 55.03 1.65
N LEU A 23 38.55 55.50 0.47
CA LEU A 23 37.62 54.78 -0.40
C LEU A 23 38.25 53.48 -0.89
N ARG A 24 39.53 53.50 -1.28
CA ARG A 24 40.27 52.31 -1.72
C ARG A 24 40.47 51.32 -0.57
N GLY A 25 40.75 51.80 0.64
CA GLY A 25 40.82 50.97 1.86
C GLY A 25 39.46 50.39 2.25
N SER A 26 38.39 51.18 2.10
CA SER A 26 37.01 50.73 2.35
C SER A 26 36.51 49.75 1.29
N LEU A 27 36.92 49.91 0.04
CA LEU A 27 36.61 48.99 -1.05
C LEU A 27 37.42 47.69 -0.91
N ALA A 28 38.70 47.75 -0.51
CA ALA A 28 39.50 46.56 -0.22
C ALA A 28 38.96 45.77 0.98
N ARG A 29 38.47 46.47 2.03
CA ARG A 29 37.74 45.83 3.14
C ARG A 29 36.42 45.20 2.69
N ARG A 30 35.75 45.79 1.68
CA ARG A 30 34.47 45.28 1.13
C ARG A 30 34.66 44.16 0.10
N SER A 31 35.76 44.18 -0.68
CA SER A 31 36.12 43.10 -1.60
C SER A 31 36.81 41.92 -0.89
N GLY A 32 37.42 42.15 0.28
CA GLY A 32 37.81 41.11 1.23
C GLY A 32 36.61 40.51 1.97
N GLY A 33 35.46 41.19 1.95
CA GLY A 33 34.14 40.64 2.24
C GLY A 33 33.64 39.77 1.10
N GLY A 34 34.46 38.81 0.65
CA GLY A 34 33.97 37.70 -0.14
C GLY A 34 32.82 37.06 0.62
N CYS A 35 31.78 36.64 -0.09
CA CYS A 35 30.84 35.65 0.43
C CYS A 35 31.65 34.49 1.02
N GLY A 36 31.84 34.49 2.33
CA GLY A 36 32.53 33.42 3.02
C GLY A 36 31.76 32.11 2.77
N PRO A 37 32.43 30.96 2.66
CA PRO A 37 31.79 29.68 2.32
C PRO A 37 30.76 29.14 3.34
N SER A 38 30.37 29.91 4.35
CA SER A 38 29.84 29.35 5.61
C SER A 38 28.31 29.10 5.62
N ALA A 39 27.50 29.97 5.01
CA ALA A 39 26.04 29.79 5.01
C ALA A 39 25.54 28.86 3.89
N SER A 40 26.07 29.03 2.67
CA SER A 40 25.68 28.23 1.50
C SER A 40 26.19 26.78 1.59
N GLY A 41 27.41 26.57 2.12
CA GLY A 41 27.99 25.22 2.27
C GLY A 41 27.28 24.36 3.33
N SER A 42 26.89 24.95 4.45
CA SER A 42 26.20 24.25 5.54
C SER A 42 24.80 23.80 5.15
N LEU A 43 24.08 24.61 4.38
CA LEU A 43 22.76 24.25 3.84
C LEU A 43 22.88 23.14 2.80
N LYS A 44 23.86 23.23 1.88
CA LYS A 44 24.13 22.19 0.88
C LYS A 44 24.43 20.84 1.51
N LYS A 45 25.23 20.82 2.59
CA LYS A 45 25.53 19.59 3.35
C LYS A 45 24.28 18.99 3.97
N LYS A 46 23.47 19.78 4.68
CA LYS A 46 22.21 19.32 5.29
C LYS A 46 21.22 18.81 4.24
N VAL A 47 21.11 19.49 3.10
CA VAL A 47 20.24 19.03 2.00
C VAL A 47 20.76 17.71 1.43
N SER A 48 22.07 17.59 1.18
CA SER A 48 22.68 16.36 0.69
C SER A 48 22.47 15.19 1.65
N GLU A 49 22.60 15.42 2.96
CA GLU A 49 22.37 14.40 3.98
C GLU A 49 20.90 13.94 3.99
N LYS A 50 19.95 14.88 3.95
CA LYS A 50 18.52 14.53 3.89
C LYS A 50 18.13 13.82 2.60
N VAL A 51 18.78 14.14 1.48
CA VAL A 51 18.58 13.45 0.21
C VAL A 51 19.09 12.01 0.32
N LEU A 52 20.28 11.80 0.86
CA LEU A 52 20.82 10.45 1.07
C LEU A 52 19.93 9.61 2.00
N THR A 53 19.44 10.17 3.11
CA THR A 53 18.51 9.43 3.99
C THR A 53 17.19 9.11 3.29
N ALA A 54 16.66 10.04 2.49
CA ALA A 54 15.44 9.79 1.73
C ALA A 54 15.66 8.70 0.67
N GLU A 55 16.81 8.68 -0.01
CA GLU A 55 17.17 7.65 -0.98
C GLU A 55 17.29 6.26 -0.33
N THR A 56 17.90 6.16 0.86
CA THR A 56 17.97 4.89 1.60
C THR A 56 16.60 4.40 2.05
N ASP A 57 15.74 5.33 2.52
CA ASP A 57 14.39 4.99 2.94
C ASP A 57 13.54 4.53 1.76
N ILE A 58 13.65 5.19 0.61
CA ILE A 58 12.98 4.79 -0.63
C ILE A 58 13.45 3.39 -1.06
N ALA A 59 14.75 3.11 -1.02
CA ALA A 59 15.27 1.79 -1.37
C ALA A 59 14.73 0.68 -0.44
N HIS A 60 14.65 0.97 0.86
CA HIS A 60 14.07 0.05 1.84
C HIS A 60 12.56 -0.16 1.60
N LEU A 61 11.81 0.92 1.35
CA LEU A 61 10.38 0.85 1.03
C LEU A 61 10.12 0.07 -0.26
N GLN A 62 10.95 0.24 -1.29
CA GLN A 62 10.85 -0.53 -2.53
C GLN A 62 11.11 -2.02 -2.30
N SER A 63 12.13 -2.37 -1.50
CA SER A 63 12.42 -3.77 -1.14
C SER A 63 11.29 -4.43 -0.36
N THR A 64 10.70 -3.70 0.59
CA THR A 64 9.58 -4.20 1.40
C THR A 64 8.29 -4.32 0.59
N SER A 65 7.99 -3.35 -0.28
CA SER A 65 6.86 -3.42 -1.22
C SER A 65 6.95 -4.66 -2.10
N LYS A 66 8.13 -4.89 -2.70
CA LYS A 66 8.35 -6.08 -3.53
C LYS A 66 8.15 -7.39 -2.76
N THR A 67 8.69 -7.46 -1.54
CA THR A 67 8.54 -8.65 -0.70
C THR A 67 7.07 -8.89 -0.34
N LEU A 68 6.31 -7.83 -0.05
CA LEU A 68 4.87 -7.93 0.23
C LEU A 68 4.08 -8.35 -1.01
N GLU A 69 4.39 -7.80 -2.18
CA GLU A 69 3.79 -8.20 -3.46
C GLU A 69 4.01 -9.68 -3.74
N ASP A 70 5.23 -10.19 -3.54
CA ASP A 70 5.56 -11.61 -3.71
C ASP A 70 4.76 -12.49 -2.73
N GLN A 71 4.62 -12.06 -1.47
CA GLN A 71 3.82 -12.77 -0.46
C GLN A 71 2.33 -12.79 -0.81
N VAL A 72 1.78 -11.65 -1.24
CA VAL A 72 0.37 -11.55 -1.66
C VAL A 72 0.13 -12.47 -2.86
N TRP A 73 1.01 -12.43 -3.86
CA TRP A 73 0.91 -13.32 -5.01
C TRP A 73 0.93 -14.81 -4.61
N PHE A 74 1.85 -15.18 -3.73
CA PHE A 74 1.95 -16.55 -3.22
C PHE A 74 0.68 -16.97 -2.46
N LEU A 75 0.19 -16.13 -1.56
CA LEU A 75 -0.99 -16.42 -0.76
C LEU A 75 -2.26 -16.49 -1.60
N THR A 76 -2.46 -15.58 -2.55
CA THR A 76 -3.60 -15.62 -3.48
C THR A 76 -3.58 -16.89 -4.31
N THR A 77 -2.43 -17.26 -4.85
CA THR A 77 -2.28 -18.52 -5.61
C THR A 77 -2.61 -19.74 -4.75
N LYS A 78 -2.17 -19.76 -3.49
CA LYS A 78 -2.50 -20.85 -2.56
C LYS A 78 -3.97 -20.86 -2.18
N HIS A 79 -4.58 -19.69 -2.01
CA HIS A 79 -5.99 -19.57 -1.72
C HIS A 79 -6.85 -20.13 -2.87
N GLU A 80 -6.55 -19.76 -4.11
CA GLU A 80 -7.23 -20.30 -5.30
C GLU A 80 -7.07 -21.82 -5.41
N GLN A 81 -5.86 -22.34 -5.20
CA GLN A 81 -5.62 -23.79 -5.20
C GLN A 81 -6.43 -24.52 -4.13
N LEU A 82 -6.56 -23.93 -2.94
CA LEU A 82 -7.34 -24.51 -1.85
C LEU A 82 -8.84 -24.40 -2.13
N ALA A 83 -9.31 -23.29 -2.69
CA ALA A 83 -10.70 -23.09 -3.06
C ALA A 83 -11.16 -24.15 -4.07
N VAL A 84 -10.38 -24.39 -5.14
CA VAL A 84 -10.68 -25.42 -6.14
C VAL A 84 -10.72 -26.83 -5.51
N ARG A 85 -9.80 -27.12 -4.57
CA ARG A 85 -9.79 -28.41 -3.86
C ARG A 85 -11.01 -28.57 -2.96
N LEU A 86 -11.40 -27.52 -2.25
CA LEU A 86 -12.58 -27.53 -1.40
C LEU A 86 -13.84 -27.71 -2.23
N GLU A 87 -13.96 -27.03 -3.36
CA GLU A 87 -15.09 -27.20 -4.28
C GLU A 87 -15.16 -28.64 -4.84
N ASP A 88 -14.03 -29.23 -5.25
CA ASP A 88 -14.01 -30.63 -5.70
C ASP A 88 -14.39 -31.59 -4.55
N GLN A 89 -13.86 -31.36 -3.34
CA GLN A 89 -14.20 -32.19 -2.17
C GLN A 89 -15.67 -32.06 -1.79
N GLU A 90 -16.21 -30.86 -1.75
CA GLU A 90 -17.62 -30.60 -1.48
C GLU A 90 -18.51 -31.22 -2.56
N GLY A 91 -18.13 -31.05 -3.83
CA GLY A 91 -18.79 -31.68 -4.96
C GLY A 91 -18.83 -33.20 -4.79
N ARG A 92 -17.70 -33.84 -4.49
CA ARG A 92 -17.63 -35.31 -4.24
C ARG A 92 -18.45 -35.73 -3.04
N ALA A 93 -18.44 -34.95 -1.96
CA ALA A 93 -19.24 -35.22 -0.77
C ALA A 93 -20.74 -35.12 -1.05
N ARG A 94 -21.17 -34.22 -1.95
CA ARG A 94 -22.57 -34.03 -2.34
C ARG A 94 -23.05 -35.00 -3.42
N ARG A 95 -22.16 -35.65 -4.19
CA ARG A 95 -22.55 -36.57 -5.30
C ARG A 95 -23.48 -37.71 -4.86
N ASN A 96 -23.32 -38.21 -3.65
CA ASN A 96 -24.15 -39.28 -3.11
C ASN A 96 -25.34 -38.76 -2.28
N ASN A 97 -25.53 -37.44 -2.20
CA ASN A 97 -26.60 -36.83 -1.43
C ASN A 97 -27.79 -36.55 -2.34
N ILE A 98 -28.96 -37.07 -1.98
CA ILE A 98 -30.23 -36.76 -2.63
C ILE A 98 -30.91 -35.66 -1.82
N GLN A 99 -31.34 -34.59 -2.49
CA GLN A 99 -32.11 -33.52 -1.86
C GLN A 99 -33.60 -33.69 -2.21
N VAL A 100 -34.44 -33.87 -1.19
CA VAL A 100 -35.90 -33.88 -1.34
C VAL A 100 -36.44 -32.52 -0.95
N VAL A 101 -37.31 -31.95 -1.78
CA VAL A 101 -37.88 -30.61 -1.61
C VAL A 101 -39.41 -30.70 -1.62
N GLY A 102 -40.08 -29.87 -0.84
CA GLY A 102 -41.55 -29.82 -0.77
C GLY A 102 -42.17 -30.76 0.27
N VAL A 103 -41.36 -31.33 1.17
CA VAL A 103 -41.86 -32.06 2.34
C VAL A 103 -42.22 -31.03 3.42
N PRO A 104 -43.47 -31.03 3.94
CA PRO A 104 -43.84 -30.14 5.03
C PRO A 104 -43.07 -30.48 6.31
N GLU A 105 -42.61 -29.47 7.04
CA GLU A 105 -41.86 -29.65 8.28
C GLU A 105 -42.69 -30.42 9.33
N GLY A 106 -42.04 -31.37 10.01
CA GLY A 106 -42.65 -32.16 11.07
C GLY A 106 -43.40 -33.42 10.62
N VAL A 107 -43.61 -33.63 9.31
CA VAL A 107 -44.21 -34.87 8.78
C VAL A 107 -43.27 -36.09 8.92
N GLU A 108 -41.97 -35.83 9.00
CA GLU A 108 -40.89 -36.82 9.13
C GLU A 108 -40.97 -37.64 10.43
N GLY A 109 -41.63 -37.10 11.47
CA GLY A 109 -41.72 -37.74 12.77
C GLY A 109 -40.36 -37.78 13.50
N PRO A 110 -40.12 -38.77 14.39
CA PRO A 110 -38.92 -38.83 15.21
C PRO A 110 -37.66 -39.32 14.48
N SER A 111 -37.80 -39.91 13.28
CA SER A 111 -36.68 -40.41 12.49
C SER A 111 -36.89 -40.13 11.00
N VAL A 112 -36.07 -39.24 10.48
CA VAL A 112 -36.01 -38.86 9.05
C VAL A 112 -35.63 -40.07 8.18
N GLU A 113 -34.87 -41.01 8.73
CA GLU A 113 -34.42 -42.21 8.00
C GLU A 113 -35.59 -43.12 7.65
N LEU A 114 -36.44 -43.42 8.64
CA LEU A 114 -37.63 -44.25 8.44
C LEU A 114 -38.63 -43.57 7.49
N PHE A 115 -38.77 -42.24 7.59
CA PHE A 115 -39.60 -41.48 6.66
C PHE A 115 -39.08 -41.60 5.22
N MET A 116 -37.77 -41.46 5.01
CA MET A 116 -37.17 -41.56 3.68
C MET A 116 -37.23 -42.98 3.11
N GLU A 117 -37.02 -44.01 3.94
CA GLU A 117 -37.17 -45.41 3.53
C GLU A 117 -38.60 -45.73 3.09
N THR A 118 -39.61 -45.30 3.86
CA THR A 118 -41.02 -45.50 3.52
C THR A 118 -41.43 -44.75 2.26
N LEU A 119 -41.05 -43.48 2.15
CA LEU A 119 -41.32 -42.67 0.96
C LEU A 119 -40.75 -43.34 -0.30
N ILE A 120 -39.52 -43.83 -0.25
CA ILE A 120 -38.90 -44.48 -1.41
C ILE A 120 -39.49 -45.86 -1.67
N ALA A 121 -39.85 -46.61 -0.63
CA ALA A 121 -40.56 -47.88 -0.78
C ALA A 121 -41.88 -47.71 -1.55
N ASP A 122 -42.62 -46.65 -1.24
CA ASP A 122 -43.91 -46.35 -1.87
C ASP A 122 -43.76 -46.00 -3.35
N TYR A 123 -42.76 -45.18 -3.72
CA TYR A 123 -42.57 -44.71 -5.09
C TYR A 123 -41.77 -45.67 -5.99
N LEU A 124 -40.67 -46.23 -5.49
CA LEU A 124 -39.71 -46.98 -6.30
C LEU A 124 -39.77 -48.51 -6.07
N ARG A 125 -40.42 -48.97 -4.99
CA ARG A 125 -40.51 -50.39 -4.61
C ARG A 125 -39.19 -51.16 -4.75
N PRO A 126 -38.08 -50.67 -4.16
CA PRO A 126 -36.80 -51.34 -4.25
C PRO A 126 -36.86 -52.69 -3.52
N LYS A 127 -36.02 -53.63 -3.97
CA LYS A 127 -35.95 -54.99 -3.42
C LYS A 127 -35.26 -55.05 -2.05
N GLU A 128 -34.48 -54.03 -1.71
CA GLU A 128 -33.80 -53.86 -0.42
C GLU A 128 -34.07 -52.45 0.13
N LEU A 129 -34.25 -52.35 1.46
CA LEU A 129 -34.70 -51.13 2.14
C LEU A 129 -33.56 -50.35 2.81
N SER A 130 -32.42 -50.97 3.10
CA SER A 130 -31.25 -50.31 3.72
C SER A 130 -30.41 -49.56 2.70
N LEU A 131 -31.02 -48.57 2.03
CA LEU A 131 -30.38 -47.79 0.97
C LEU A 131 -29.63 -46.56 1.50
N PHE A 132 -29.98 -46.08 2.70
CA PHE A 132 -29.41 -44.87 3.29
C PHE A 132 -28.41 -45.21 4.39
N SER A 133 -27.28 -44.51 4.37
CA SER A 133 -26.32 -44.54 5.48
C SER A 133 -26.51 -43.37 6.44
N ARG A 134 -27.07 -42.26 5.95
CA ARG A 134 -27.36 -41.04 6.70
C ARG A 134 -28.53 -40.29 6.05
N THR A 135 -29.44 -39.82 6.87
CA THR A 135 -30.50 -38.87 6.49
C THR A 135 -30.57 -37.77 7.54
N HIS A 136 -30.82 -36.54 7.11
CA HIS A 136 -30.96 -35.41 8.02
C HIS A 136 -31.77 -34.31 7.34
N SER A 137 -32.60 -33.63 8.12
CA SER A 137 -33.23 -32.38 7.70
C SER A 137 -32.18 -31.27 7.76
N ARG A 138 -32.15 -30.37 6.77
CA ARG A 138 -31.31 -29.17 6.86
C ARG A 138 -31.99 -28.17 7.80
N LEU A 139 -31.36 -27.90 8.96
CA LEU A 139 -31.73 -26.79 9.81
C LEU A 139 -31.29 -25.49 9.12
N ASN A 140 -32.26 -24.62 8.80
CA ASN A 140 -32.12 -23.30 8.15
C ASN A 140 -31.92 -23.33 6.63
N TRP A 141 -33.04 -23.37 5.90
CA TRP A 141 -33.08 -22.94 4.50
C TRP A 141 -33.42 -21.43 4.44
N ILE A 142 -32.43 -20.59 4.13
CA ILE A 142 -32.68 -19.21 3.70
C ILE A 142 -32.62 -19.22 2.17
N PRO A 143 -33.72 -18.96 1.46
CA PRO A 143 -33.67 -18.85 0.01
C PRO A 143 -32.92 -17.56 -0.38
N GLY A 144 -31.86 -17.69 -1.18
CA GLY A 144 -31.23 -16.56 -1.87
C GLY A 144 -29.93 -16.00 -1.29
N ILE A 145 -29.21 -16.78 -0.45
CA ILE A 145 -27.80 -16.51 -0.11
C ILE A 145 -26.97 -17.70 -0.58
#